data_AF-A0A955XMJ9-F1
#
_entry.id   AF-A0A955XMJ9-F1
#
_cell.length_a   1.000
_cell.length_b   1.000
_cell.length_c   1.000
_cell.angle_alpha   90.00
_cell.angle_beta   90.00
_cell.angle_gamma   90.00
#
_symmetry.space_group_name_H-M   'P 1'
#
loop_
_entity.id
_entity.type
_entity.pdbx_description
1 polymer ?
#
loop_
_entity_poly.entity_id
_entity_poly.type
_entity_poly.pdbx_seq_one_letter_code
_entity_poly.pdbx_strand_id
1 'polypeptide(L)'
;MTTGNDFLVYDSSRTESIGTRVITYKEPGALSFYEPPIAPPRRNFLPKGRLLKDQDRERQVRQILLHHDGHDSANETFRTLIHRGLSTHLIIDWEGVVWQPLALYDMAYHAAQVNEIAIGIDLNNPIHPDRQRGSRGHRPPPSAAMINGRRHVAVGYTDAQYRALVQVINGLQRIFRGIKAEAPIGPDGGVLDRKLAAPTAFSGVLGHWHVSATKWDPGPGFDWERVLIALRGNSFNFPVTLPGTENLARMPKQRALNLSEPYFDHIEQGDGGYFPLGAGQAWHTGVHLRVDEGTPVTAPANGHVVVARNARPDVKLGSPNVVVIRHEPKVAGTTIKFFSVLSHLRYVPFTGDETKVPAWMRKLAAKGGEYNWTGPDQPPALPGFEPLKREDVALADIPVEAGEVIGYVGTFNPALDDGPGSPEPKPLLDFALVSQSPVLPDQLGLLFVDEDEDEDILCNARTVWRHVVDDPEALRGLTEGGYPVPPSVIQEFYQSKALRREFRYMAVKHATEWSARTDFTGLFGGGVEFEWYLERQVRDFLGRYQKFFWWDEEVTAHTGLPADRRVWAYHPIMLLVRMAKLEARKAFDPGDAGPVEGVADLDAARREDAALEAEQGEAGGHGGEIQVKGF
;
A
#
# COMPACT_ATOMS: atom_id res chain seq x y z
N MET A 1 0.02 15.22 -17.42
CA MET A 1 -1.39 14.91 -17.04
C MET A 1 -2.09 14.27 -18.22
N THR A 2 -2.71 13.09 -18.07
CA THR A 2 -3.52 12.47 -19.11
C THR A 2 -4.83 13.24 -19.27
N THR A 3 -5.07 13.81 -20.45
CA THR A 3 -6.26 14.60 -20.83
C THR A 3 -7.54 13.76 -20.99
N GLY A 4 -7.68 12.69 -20.22
CA GLY A 4 -8.80 11.76 -20.31
C GLY A 4 -9.77 11.90 -19.13
N ASN A 5 -11.04 11.60 -19.38
CA ASN A 5 -12.09 11.55 -18.35
C ASN A 5 -11.67 10.63 -17.20
N ASP A 6 -11.94 11.06 -15.97
CA ASP A 6 -11.64 10.32 -14.74
C ASP A 6 -12.91 9.88 -13.99
N PHE A 7 -14.06 9.92 -14.67
CA PHE A 7 -15.37 9.75 -14.08
C PHE A 7 -16.15 8.59 -14.69
N LEU A 8 -16.99 7.96 -13.87
CA LEU A 8 -18.03 7.04 -14.30
C LEU A 8 -19.28 7.82 -14.66
N VAL A 9 -19.98 7.38 -15.70
CA VAL A 9 -21.27 7.91 -16.14
C VAL A 9 -22.39 7.13 -15.46
N TYR A 10 -23.15 7.80 -14.59
CA TYR A 10 -24.33 7.18 -13.99
C TYR A 10 -25.47 7.09 -15.01
N ASP A 11 -25.79 8.22 -15.66
CA ASP A 11 -26.80 8.34 -16.71
C ASP A 11 -26.45 9.45 -17.72
N SER A 12 -27.41 9.90 -18.54
CA SER A 12 -27.19 10.98 -19.52
C SER A 12 -26.71 12.30 -18.90
N SER A 13 -27.05 12.58 -17.64
CA SER A 13 -26.88 13.86 -16.94
C SER A 13 -25.90 13.84 -15.77
N ARG A 14 -25.60 12.66 -15.20
CA ARG A 14 -24.80 12.54 -13.98
C ARG A 14 -23.53 11.72 -14.18
N THR A 15 -22.43 12.20 -13.60
CA THR A 15 -21.13 11.54 -13.55
C THR A 15 -20.56 11.54 -12.12
N GLU A 16 -19.58 10.68 -11.86
CA GLU A 16 -18.87 10.56 -10.58
C GLU A 16 -17.37 10.39 -10.85
N SER A 17 -16.53 11.34 -10.42
CA SER A 17 -15.08 11.20 -10.52
C SER A 17 -14.58 10.07 -9.61
N ILE A 18 -13.68 9.25 -10.14
CA ILE A 18 -13.08 8.11 -9.44
C ILE A 18 -11.55 8.18 -9.38
N GLY A 19 -10.94 9.22 -9.96
CA GLY A 19 -9.49 9.44 -9.89
C GLY A 19 -8.64 8.50 -10.75
N THR A 20 -9.26 7.78 -11.70
CA THR A 20 -8.55 6.97 -12.70
C THR A 20 -9.18 7.13 -14.07
N ARG A 21 -8.39 6.90 -15.12
CA ARG A 21 -8.84 7.08 -16.50
C ARG A 21 -9.99 6.12 -16.81
N VAL A 22 -11.14 6.70 -17.17
CA VAL A 22 -12.32 6.00 -17.66
C VAL A 22 -12.57 6.41 -19.11
N ILE A 23 -12.62 5.45 -20.04
CA ILE A 23 -13.09 5.65 -21.41
C ILE A 23 -14.58 5.31 -21.45
N THR A 24 -15.42 6.34 -21.57
CA THR A 24 -16.88 6.18 -21.51
C THR A 24 -17.48 5.92 -22.89
N TYR A 25 -18.63 5.25 -22.97
CA TYR A 25 -19.38 5.04 -24.21
C TYR A 25 -19.78 6.34 -24.95
N LYS A 26 -19.67 7.49 -24.29
CA LYS A 26 -19.90 8.82 -24.88
C LYS A 26 -18.69 9.35 -25.66
N GLU A 27 -17.51 8.74 -25.49
CA GLU A 27 -16.30 9.15 -26.22
C GLU A 27 -16.30 8.60 -27.66
N PRO A 28 -15.90 9.40 -28.66
CA PRO A 28 -15.81 8.92 -30.04
C PRO A 28 -14.92 7.68 -30.18
N GLY A 29 -15.45 6.61 -30.78
CA GLY A 29 -14.72 5.36 -30.98
C GLY A 29 -14.58 4.48 -29.74
N ALA A 30 -15.20 4.85 -28.61
CA ALA A 30 -15.26 4.00 -27.43
C ALA A 30 -16.21 2.80 -27.62
N LEU A 31 -16.06 1.82 -26.72
CA LEU A 31 -16.97 0.68 -26.64
C LEU A 31 -18.35 1.18 -26.18
N SER A 32 -19.43 0.78 -26.85
CA SER A 32 -20.79 1.24 -26.54
C SER A 32 -21.85 0.17 -26.85
N PHE A 33 -22.59 -0.25 -25.84
CA PHE A 33 -23.73 -1.16 -26.03
C PHE A 33 -24.98 -0.47 -26.62
N TYR A 34 -24.99 0.87 -26.69
CA TYR A 34 -26.10 1.63 -27.29
C TYR A 34 -26.01 1.68 -28.82
N GLU A 35 -24.78 1.71 -29.35
CA GLU A 35 -24.50 1.77 -30.79
C GLU A 35 -23.41 0.73 -31.15
N PRO A 36 -23.71 -0.57 -31.01
CA PRO A 36 -22.70 -1.61 -31.21
C PRO A 36 -22.28 -1.70 -32.68
N PRO A 37 -20.98 -1.97 -32.97
CA PRO A 37 -20.46 -2.07 -34.34
C PRO A 37 -21.00 -3.28 -35.13
N ILE A 38 -21.66 -4.22 -34.45
CA ILE A 38 -22.28 -5.42 -35.03
C ILE A 38 -23.71 -5.48 -34.47
N ALA A 39 -24.70 -5.67 -35.33
CA ALA A 39 -26.11 -5.72 -34.92
C ALA A 39 -26.39 -6.93 -34.00
N PRO A 40 -26.70 -6.72 -32.70
CA PRO A 40 -27.02 -7.81 -31.78
C PRO A 40 -28.51 -8.19 -31.88
N PRO A 41 -28.93 -9.28 -31.21
CA PRO A 41 -30.34 -9.42 -30.82
C PRO A 41 -30.75 -8.19 -29.98
N ARG A 42 -31.92 -7.60 -30.28
CA ARG A 42 -32.44 -6.43 -29.54
C ARG A 42 -32.65 -6.80 -28.06
N ARG A 43 -31.84 -6.26 -27.15
CA ARG A 43 -32.08 -6.31 -25.70
C ARG A 43 -32.41 -4.94 -25.14
N ASN A 44 -33.36 -4.91 -24.22
CA ASN A 44 -33.70 -3.72 -23.46
C ASN A 44 -32.83 -3.70 -22.20
N PHE A 45 -32.00 -2.68 -22.02
CA PHE A 45 -31.15 -2.53 -20.82
C PHE A 45 -31.90 -1.89 -19.65
N LEU A 46 -33.19 -1.60 -19.80
CA LEU A 46 -34.03 -1.18 -18.69
C LEU A 46 -34.23 -2.33 -17.69
N PRO A 47 -34.24 -2.05 -16.37
CA PRO A 47 -34.70 -3.00 -15.36
C PRO A 47 -36.09 -3.55 -15.72
N LYS A 48 -36.41 -4.81 -15.34
CA LYS A 48 -37.66 -5.45 -15.75
C LYS A 48 -38.88 -4.59 -15.38
N GLY A 49 -39.54 -4.05 -16.40
CA GLY A 49 -40.92 -3.57 -16.33
C GLY A 49 -41.17 -2.16 -15.81
N ARG A 50 -40.16 -1.34 -15.43
CA ARG A 50 -40.35 0.09 -15.08
C ARG A 50 -39.03 0.88 -15.12
N LEU A 51 -39.10 2.13 -15.58
CA LEU A 51 -38.09 3.15 -15.26
C LEU A 51 -38.17 3.42 -13.75
N LEU A 52 -37.07 3.18 -13.04
CA LEU A 52 -36.96 3.50 -11.62
C LEU A 52 -36.60 4.98 -11.46
N LYS A 53 -37.00 5.60 -10.35
CA LYS A 53 -36.40 6.90 -9.99
C LYS A 53 -34.94 6.66 -9.59
N ASP A 54 -34.07 7.64 -9.80
CA ASP A 54 -32.64 7.49 -9.51
C ASP A 54 -32.37 7.04 -8.07
N GLN A 55 -33.08 7.62 -7.10
CA GLN A 55 -32.97 7.23 -5.70
C GLN A 55 -33.37 5.77 -5.44
N ASP A 56 -34.31 5.23 -6.22
CA ASP A 56 -34.72 3.82 -6.12
C ASP A 56 -33.65 2.92 -6.71
N ARG A 57 -33.06 3.30 -7.85
CA ARG A 57 -31.96 2.57 -8.48
C ARG A 57 -30.70 2.56 -7.61
N GLU A 58 -30.33 3.70 -7.04
CA GLU A 58 -29.20 3.85 -6.12
C GLU A 58 -29.30 2.95 -4.87
N ARG A 59 -30.53 2.70 -4.40
CA ARG A 59 -30.83 1.82 -3.27
C ARG A 59 -30.96 0.35 -3.69
N GLN A 60 -31.42 0.09 -4.91
CA GLN A 60 -31.60 -1.25 -5.45
C GLN A 60 -30.25 -1.94 -5.71
N VAL A 61 -29.29 -1.21 -6.30
CA VAL A 61 -27.97 -1.75 -6.60
C VAL A 61 -27.17 -1.85 -5.31
N ARG A 62 -26.80 -3.08 -4.96
CA ARG A 62 -26.11 -3.41 -3.71
C ARG A 62 -24.97 -4.41 -3.88
N GLN A 63 -24.71 -4.83 -5.12
CA GLN A 63 -23.69 -5.83 -5.44
C GLN A 63 -22.74 -5.33 -6.53
N ILE A 64 -21.51 -5.80 -6.45
CA ILE A 64 -20.55 -5.78 -7.55
C ILE A 64 -20.24 -7.22 -7.90
N LEU A 65 -20.29 -7.56 -9.19
CA LEU A 65 -19.94 -8.89 -9.66
C LEU A 65 -18.70 -8.85 -10.53
N LEU A 66 -17.68 -9.59 -10.10
CA LEU A 66 -16.40 -9.68 -10.77
C LEU A 66 -16.37 -10.87 -11.74
N HIS A 67 -15.92 -10.60 -12.96
CA HIS A 67 -15.67 -11.61 -13.99
C HIS A 67 -14.20 -11.59 -14.42
N HIS A 68 -13.68 -12.72 -14.87
CA HIS A 68 -12.54 -12.73 -15.77
C HIS A 68 -13.09 -12.77 -17.19
N ASP A 69 -12.49 -12.03 -18.12
CA ASP A 69 -12.99 -12.04 -19.48
C ASP A 69 -12.49 -13.21 -20.32
N GLY A 70 -11.34 -13.81 -19.98
CA GLY A 70 -10.70 -14.84 -20.79
C GLY A 70 -10.04 -14.32 -22.07
N HIS A 71 -9.84 -13.01 -22.18
CA HIS A 71 -9.32 -12.33 -23.37
C HIS A 71 -8.05 -11.52 -23.02
N ASP A 72 -7.44 -10.89 -24.04
CA ASP A 72 -6.22 -10.06 -23.89
C ASP A 72 -6.49 -8.55 -23.98
N SER A 73 -7.74 -8.13 -24.28
CA SER A 73 -8.11 -6.70 -24.33
C SER A 73 -9.59 -6.47 -24.08
N ALA A 74 -9.94 -5.26 -23.64
CA ALA A 74 -11.34 -4.86 -23.44
C ALA A 74 -12.20 -4.95 -24.72
N ASN A 75 -11.60 -4.71 -25.88
CA ASN A 75 -12.29 -4.74 -27.17
C ASN A 75 -12.68 -6.17 -27.60
N GLU A 76 -11.84 -7.17 -27.33
CA GLU A 76 -12.19 -8.57 -27.56
C GLU A 76 -13.33 -9.03 -26.64
N THR A 77 -13.23 -8.68 -25.35
CA THR A 77 -14.28 -8.92 -24.36
C THR A 77 -15.61 -8.33 -24.81
N PHE A 78 -15.62 -7.06 -25.21
CA PHE A 78 -16.81 -6.38 -25.69
C PHE A 78 -17.43 -7.04 -26.93
N ARG A 79 -16.61 -7.45 -27.91
CA ARG A 79 -17.10 -8.18 -29.10
C ARG A 79 -17.72 -9.52 -28.71
N THR A 80 -17.08 -10.28 -27.84
CA THR A 80 -17.60 -11.57 -27.35
C THR A 80 -18.93 -11.40 -26.62
N LEU A 81 -19.06 -10.37 -25.78
CA LEU A 81 -20.31 -10.06 -25.09
C LEU A 81 -21.43 -9.76 -26.10
N ILE A 82 -21.18 -8.90 -27.09
CA ILE A 82 -22.16 -8.60 -28.16
C ILE A 82 -22.59 -9.87 -28.88
N HIS A 83 -21.64 -10.70 -29.33
CA HIS A 83 -21.94 -11.92 -30.07
C HIS A 83 -22.78 -12.92 -29.27
N ARG A 84 -22.59 -12.94 -27.95
CA ARG A 84 -23.36 -13.79 -27.03
C ARG A 84 -24.67 -13.14 -26.54
N GLY A 85 -24.97 -11.92 -27.00
CA GLY A 85 -26.11 -11.13 -26.52
C GLY A 85 -25.99 -10.72 -25.05
N LEU A 86 -24.79 -10.69 -24.49
CA LEU A 86 -24.50 -10.31 -23.11
C LEU A 86 -24.01 -8.85 -23.03
N SER A 87 -23.96 -8.31 -21.81
CA SER A 87 -23.38 -6.98 -21.57
C SER A 87 -22.76 -6.88 -20.19
N THR A 88 -21.94 -5.86 -19.98
CA THR A 88 -21.31 -5.52 -18.71
C THR A 88 -21.28 -4.01 -18.54
N HIS A 89 -21.14 -3.52 -17.30
CA HIS A 89 -21.07 -2.08 -17.08
C HIS A 89 -19.67 -1.55 -17.30
N LEU A 90 -18.67 -2.29 -16.81
CA LEU A 90 -17.27 -1.87 -16.80
C LEU A 90 -16.36 -2.99 -17.25
N ILE A 91 -15.29 -2.64 -17.96
CA ILE A 91 -14.19 -3.54 -18.33
C ILE A 91 -12.88 -2.88 -17.88
N ILE A 92 -12.03 -3.59 -17.14
CA ILE A 92 -10.72 -3.08 -16.70
C ILE A 92 -9.62 -3.84 -17.42
N ASP A 93 -8.90 -3.13 -18.29
CA ASP A 93 -7.81 -3.70 -19.09
C ASP A 93 -6.54 -3.94 -18.25
N TRP A 94 -5.57 -4.68 -18.78
CA TRP A 94 -4.37 -5.10 -18.03
C TRP A 94 -3.52 -3.92 -17.54
N GLU A 95 -3.55 -2.78 -18.22
CA GLU A 95 -2.87 -1.54 -17.82
C GLU A 95 -3.66 -0.70 -16.80
N GLY A 96 -4.84 -1.14 -16.39
CA GLY A 96 -5.71 -0.44 -15.45
C GLY A 96 -6.61 0.63 -16.09
N VAL A 97 -6.67 0.72 -17.42
CA VAL A 97 -7.66 1.58 -18.11
C VAL A 97 -9.05 1.00 -17.91
N VAL A 98 -9.98 1.83 -17.44
CA VAL A 98 -11.38 1.45 -17.23
C VAL A 98 -12.18 1.84 -18.47
N TRP A 99 -12.90 0.89 -19.05
CA TRP A 99 -13.86 1.12 -20.13
C TRP A 99 -15.28 1.02 -19.58
N GLN A 100 -16.14 1.96 -19.94
CA GLN A 100 -17.53 1.97 -19.52
C GLN A 100 -18.46 1.94 -20.75
N PRO A 101 -18.77 0.74 -21.28
CA PRO A 101 -19.63 0.58 -22.44
C PRO A 101 -21.15 0.72 -22.16
N LEU A 102 -21.57 0.75 -20.89
CA LEU A 102 -22.96 0.91 -20.46
C LEU A 102 -23.05 1.87 -19.26
N ALA A 103 -24.09 2.71 -19.22
CA ALA A 103 -24.36 3.58 -18.07
C ALA A 103 -24.67 2.75 -16.81
N LEU A 104 -24.33 3.26 -15.62
CA LEU A 104 -24.56 2.54 -14.36
C LEU A 104 -26.04 2.49 -13.95
N TYR A 105 -26.87 3.42 -14.45
CA TYR A 105 -28.31 3.39 -14.25
C TYR A 105 -28.95 2.16 -14.90
N ASP A 106 -28.45 1.77 -16.08
CA ASP A 106 -28.98 0.64 -16.84
C ASP A 106 -28.64 -0.70 -16.18
N MET A 107 -29.32 -1.75 -16.63
CA MET A 107 -29.09 -3.13 -16.22
C MET A 107 -28.26 -3.84 -17.29
N ALA A 108 -27.08 -4.34 -16.92
CA ALA A 108 -26.31 -5.25 -17.75
C ALA A 108 -26.78 -6.72 -17.64
N TYR A 109 -26.56 -7.50 -18.69
CA TYR A 109 -26.86 -8.94 -18.73
C TYR A 109 -25.57 -9.75 -18.54
N HIS A 110 -25.17 -9.96 -17.28
CA HIS A 110 -23.90 -10.62 -16.93
C HIS A 110 -24.04 -11.78 -15.94
N ALA A 111 -25.15 -11.91 -15.22
CA ALA A 111 -25.26 -12.76 -14.04
C ALA A 111 -26.68 -13.23 -13.71
N ALA A 112 -27.52 -13.41 -14.74
CA ALA A 112 -28.88 -13.95 -14.62
C ALA A 112 -29.70 -13.33 -13.46
N GLN A 113 -29.77 -14.02 -12.32
CA GLN A 113 -30.62 -13.72 -11.17
C GLN A 113 -30.30 -12.39 -10.49
N VAL A 114 -29.06 -11.89 -10.57
CA VAL A 114 -28.64 -10.67 -9.85
C VAL A 114 -28.44 -9.44 -10.75
N ASN A 115 -28.71 -9.55 -12.06
CA ASN A 115 -28.53 -8.44 -13.02
C ASN A 115 -29.15 -7.13 -12.53
N GLU A 116 -30.35 -7.18 -11.94
CA GLU A 116 -31.07 -6.00 -11.48
C GLU A 116 -30.46 -5.34 -10.24
N ILE A 117 -29.59 -6.00 -9.49
CA ILE A 117 -29.06 -5.47 -8.21
C ILE A 117 -27.53 -5.34 -8.23
N ALA A 118 -26.89 -5.62 -9.36
CA ALA A 118 -25.45 -5.74 -9.48
C ALA A 118 -24.85 -4.87 -10.59
N ILE A 119 -23.65 -4.36 -10.34
CA ILE A 119 -22.76 -3.81 -11.37
C ILE A 119 -21.74 -4.89 -11.75
N GLY A 120 -21.85 -5.41 -12.98
CA GLY A 120 -20.83 -6.26 -13.59
C GLY A 120 -19.53 -5.51 -13.95
N ILE A 121 -18.39 -6.09 -13.56
CA ILE A 121 -17.04 -5.63 -13.91
C ILE A 121 -16.25 -6.81 -14.48
N ASP A 122 -15.85 -6.69 -15.75
CA ASP A 122 -14.99 -7.66 -16.41
C ASP A 122 -13.52 -7.24 -16.29
N LEU A 123 -12.70 -8.12 -15.71
CA LEU A 123 -11.27 -7.88 -15.54
C LEU A 123 -10.50 -8.64 -16.61
N ASN A 124 -9.64 -7.93 -17.34
CA ASN A 124 -8.82 -8.55 -18.37
C ASN A 124 -7.88 -9.62 -17.82
N ASN A 125 -8.10 -10.87 -18.23
CA ASN A 125 -7.30 -12.00 -17.80
C ASN A 125 -7.35 -13.15 -18.84
N PRO A 126 -6.21 -13.53 -19.44
CA PRO A 126 -6.16 -14.63 -20.42
C PRO A 126 -6.35 -16.02 -19.81
N ILE A 127 -6.46 -16.11 -18.48
CA ILE A 127 -6.63 -17.29 -17.64
C ILE A 127 -5.40 -18.20 -17.64
N HIS A 128 -4.95 -18.65 -18.82
CA HIS A 128 -3.85 -19.59 -18.97
C HIS A 128 -2.56 -18.86 -19.41
N PRO A 129 -1.39 -19.22 -18.87
CA PRO A 129 -0.11 -18.66 -19.29
C PRO A 129 0.12 -18.72 -20.81
N ASP A 130 -0.26 -19.84 -21.44
CA ASP A 130 -0.06 -20.07 -22.88
C ASP A 130 -0.90 -19.14 -23.77
N ARG A 131 -1.91 -18.50 -23.19
CA ARG A 131 -2.79 -17.54 -23.84
C ARG A 131 -2.35 -16.10 -23.64
N GLN A 132 -1.26 -15.81 -22.90
CA GLN A 132 -0.68 -14.46 -22.74
C GLN A 132 -0.02 -13.92 -24.03
N ARG A 133 -0.52 -14.27 -25.22
CA ARG A 133 0.06 -13.86 -26.51
C ARG A 133 -0.28 -12.40 -26.79
N GLY A 134 0.34 -11.48 -26.07
CA GLY A 134 0.17 -10.05 -26.26
C GLY A 134 -0.16 -9.28 -24.99
N SER A 135 -0.50 -9.95 -23.88
CA SER A 135 -0.70 -9.30 -22.59
C SER A 135 0.62 -8.66 -22.13
N ARG A 136 0.72 -7.34 -22.24
CA ARG A 136 1.82 -6.56 -21.69
C ARG A 136 1.57 -6.43 -20.18
N GLY A 137 2.62 -6.34 -19.36
CA GLY A 137 2.48 -6.18 -17.91
C GLY A 137 2.72 -7.44 -17.08
N HIS A 138 3.42 -7.26 -15.95
CA HIS A 138 3.75 -8.33 -15.03
C HIS A 138 2.49 -8.81 -14.28
N ARG A 139 2.19 -10.11 -14.39
CA ARG A 139 1.13 -10.79 -13.65
C ARG A 139 1.74 -11.76 -12.64
N PRO A 140 1.13 -11.94 -11.46
CA PRO A 140 1.50 -13.01 -10.54
C PRO A 140 1.43 -14.39 -11.22
N PRO A 141 2.24 -15.36 -10.74
CA PRO A 141 2.23 -16.72 -11.27
C PRO A 141 0.84 -17.39 -11.09
N PRO A 142 0.53 -18.44 -11.89
CA PRO A 142 -0.73 -19.16 -11.78
C PRO A 142 -1.00 -19.68 -10.38
N SER A 143 -2.24 -19.49 -9.93
CA SER A 143 -2.76 -20.02 -8.67
C SER A 143 -3.84 -21.05 -8.95
N ALA A 144 -3.99 -22.03 -8.06
CA ALA A 144 -4.97 -23.10 -8.18
C ALA A 144 -5.85 -23.18 -6.94
N ALA A 145 -7.16 -23.37 -7.12
CA ALA A 145 -8.10 -23.57 -6.02
C ALA A 145 -9.25 -24.49 -6.45
N MET A 146 -9.95 -25.01 -5.44
CA MET A 146 -11.28 -25.61 -5.64
C MET A 146 -12.29 -24.48 -5.67
N ILE A 147 -13.13 -24.40 -6.70
CA ILE A 147 -14.26 -23.47 -6.79
C ILE A 147 -15.46 -24.27 -7.27
N ASN A 148 -16.60 -24.14 -6.58
CA ASN A 148 -17.79 -24.93 -6.84
C ASN A 148 -17.46 -26.43 -6.98
N GLY A 149 -16.61 -26.96 -6.09
CA GLY A 149 -16.24 -28.39 -6.08
C GLY A 149 -15.41 -28.87 -7.27
N ARG A 150 -14.86 -27.97 -8.11
CA ARG A 150 -13.97 -28.31 -9.23
C ARG A 150 -12.64 -27.59 -9.09
N ARG A 151 -11.56 -28.21 -9.57
CA ARG A 151 -10.22 -27.61 -9.55
C ARG A 151 -10.05 -26.67 -10.73
N HIS A 152 -9.65 -25.44 -10.46
CA HIS A 152 -9.34 -24.42 -11.47
C HIS A 152 -7.91 -23.90 -11.29
N VAL A 153 -7.33 -23.41 -12.39
CA VAL A 153 -6.00 -22.77 -12.41
C VAL A 153 -6.10 -21.52 -13.26
N ALA A 154 -5.63 -20.38 -12.74
CA ALA A 154 -5.60 -19.13 -13.49
C ALA A 154 -4.40 -18.26 -13.11
N VAL A 155 -3.91 -17.47 -14.07
CA VAL A 155 -2.92 -16.42 -13.85
C VAL A 155 -3.50 -15.26 -13.03
N GLY A 156 -2.63 -14.52 -12.34
CA GLY A 156 -3.04 -13.35 -11.57
C GLY A 156 -3.38 -12.12 -12.42
N TYR A 157 -3.82 -11.08 -11.72
CA TYR A 157 -4.10 -9.75 -12.28
C TYR A 157 -2.95 -8.79 -12.03
N THR A 158 -2.84 -7.74 -12.86
CA THR A 158 -1.76 -6.76 -12.72
C THR A 158 -2.00 -5.79 -11.56
N ASP A 159 -0.94 -5.13 -11.10
CA ASP A 159 -1.06 -4.07 -10.08
C ASP A 159 -1.95 -2.91 -10.53
N ALA A 160 -1.91 -2.58 -11.82
CA ALA A 160 -2.69 -1.48 -12.37
C ALA A 160 -4.19 -1.82 -12.36
N GLN A 161 -4.55 -3.08 -12.63
CA GLN A 161 -5.93 -3.56 -12.50
C GLN A 161 -6.44 -3.46 -11.07
N TYR A 162 -5.66 -3.90 -10.07
CA TYR A 162 -6.10 -3.78 -8.67
C TYR A 162 -6.29 -2.34 -8.21
N ARG A 163 -5.38 -1.42 -8.60
CA ARG A 163 -5.55 0.02 -8.29
C ARG A 163 -6.83 0.58 -8.90
N ALA A 164 -7.05 0.33 -10.20
CA ALA A 164 -8.24 0.78 -10.91
C ALA A 164 -9.52 0.17 -10.32
N LEU A 165 -9.51 -1.12 -9.99
CA LEU A 165 -10.64 -1.81 -9.38
C LEU A 165 -11.03 -1.20 -8.03
N VAL A 166 -10.07 -0.93 -7.15
CA VAL A 166 -10.33 -0.28 -5.85
C VAL A 166 -10.93 1.11 -6.04
N GLN A 167 -10.40 1.90 -6.97
CA GLN A 167 -10.92 3.24 -7.29
C GLN A 167 -12.34 3.18 -7.86
N VAL A 168 -12.60 2.23 -8.77
CA VAL A 168 -13.93 1.96 -9.32
C VAL A 168 -14.91 1.57 -8.21
N ILE A 169 -14.58 0.60 -7.36
CA ILE A 169 -15.47 0.16 -6.27
C ILE A 169 -15.75 1.31 -5.31
N ASN A 170 -14.74 2.08 -4.89
CA ASN A 170 -14.93 3.26 -4.04
C ASN A 170 -15.86 4.30 -4.70
N GLY A 171 -15.73 4.51 -6.01
CA GLY A 171 -16.65 5.35 -6.80
C GLY A 171 -18.07 4.81 -6.81
N LEU A 172 -18.23 3.52 -7.07
CA LEU A 172 -19.52 2.85 -7.05
C LEU A 172 -20.19 2.92 -5.67
N GLN A 173 -19.44 2.84 -4.55
CA GLN A 173 -19.99 3.02 -3.20
C GLN A 173 -20.43 4.47 -2.91
N ARG A 174 -19.85 5.46 -3.62
CA ARG A 174 -20.33 6.85 -3.55
C ARG A 174 -21.66 7.05 -4.26
N ILE A 175 -21.88 6.33 -5.35
CA ILE A 175 -23.13 6.35 -6.12
C ILE A 175 -24.19 5.46 -5.43
N PHE A 176 -23.86 4.21 -5.19
CA PHE A 176 -24.75 3.14 -4.74
C PHE A 176 -24.49 2.81 -3.26
N ARG A 177 -25.28 3.43 -2.37
CA ARG A 177 -25.11 3.30 -0.91
C ARG A 177 -25.37 1.89 -0.37
N GLY A 178 -26.00 1.02 -1.16
CA GLY A 178 -26.21 -0.38 -0.81
C GLY A 178 -24.96 -1.26 -0.96
N ILE A 179 -23.94 -0.82 -1.70
CA ILE A 179 -22.72 -1.61 -1.94
C ILE A 179 -21.80 -1.52 -0.71
N LYS A 180 -21.53 -2.67 -0.09
CA LYS A 180 -20.60 -2.79 1.04
C LYS A 180 -19.18 -3.18 0.60
N ALA A 181 -18.20 -2.87 1.44
CA ALA A 181 -16.79 -3.30 1.27
C ALA A 181 -16.57 -4.69 1.90
N GLU A 182 -17.45 -5.64 1.57
CA GLU A 182 -17.53 -6.99 2.15
C GLU A 182 -17.58 -8.02 1.00
N ALA A 183 -17.01 -9.20 1.23
CA ALA A 183 -17.20 -10.38 0.39
C ALA A 183 -17.81 -11.52 1.24
N PRO A 184 -18.36 -12.59 0.65
CA PRO A 184 -18.91 -13.70 1.43
C PRO A 184 -17.77 -14.46 2.11
N ILE A 185 -17.61 -14.27 3.42
CA ILE A 185 -16.55 -14.92 4.21
C ILE A 185 -17.11 -16.17 4.89
N GLY A 186 -16.40 -17.28 4.74
CA GLY A 186 -16.73 -18.56 5.35
C GLY A 186 -16.27 -18.65 6.81
N PRO A 187 -16.74 -19.66 7.57
CA PRO A 187 -16.35 -19.84 8.99
C PRO A 187 -14.84 -20.03 9.22
N ASP A 188 -14.08 -20.38 8.19
CA ASP A 188 -12.62 -20.54 8.20
C ASP A 188 -11.86 -19.22 7.96
N GLY A 189 -12.57 -18.11 7.73
CA GLY A 189 -11.98 -16.82 7.38
C GLY A 189 -11.49 -16.74 5.94
N GLY A 190 -11.92 -17.65 5.05
CA GLY A 190 -11.68 -17.55 3.61
C GLY A 190 -12.86 -16.90 2.89
N VAL A 191 -12.65 -16.35 1.68
CA VAL A 191 -13.78 -16.07 0.78
C VAL A 191 -14.41 -17.40 0.39
N LEU A 192 -15.74 -17.51 0.48
CA LEU A 192 -16.45 -18.73 0.13
C LEU A 192 -16.20 -19.11 -1.33
N ASP A 193 -15.77 -20.34 -1.54
CA ASP A 193 -15.35 -20.87 -2.83
C ASP A 193 -16.51 -21.47 -3.65
N ARG A 194 -17.75 -21.04 -3.39
CA ARG A 194 -18.95 -21.75 -3.83
C ARG A 194 -20.19 -20.87 -3.93
N LYS A 195 -21.19 -21.32 -4.70
CA LYS A 195 -22.48 -20.65 -4.86
C LYS A 195 -23.18 -20.48 -3.51
N LEU A 196 -23.67 -19.27 -3.25
CA LEU A 196 -24.48 -18.96 -2.08
C LEU A 196 -25.89 -19.56 -2.23
N ALA A 197 -26.52 -19.93 -1.11
CA ALA A 197 -27.91 -20.41 -1.16
C ALA A 197 -28.88 -19.29 -1.60
N ALA A 198 -28.64 -18.06 -1.17
CA ALA A 198 -29.41 -16.87 -1.57
C ALA A 198 -28.47 -15.73 -1.99
N PRO A 199 -27.88 -15.79 -3.20
CA PRO A 199 -26.95 -14.78 -3.68
C PRO A 199 -27.60 -13.40 -3.76
N THR A 200 -28.91 -13.33 -3.99
CA THR A 200 -29.67 -12.08 -4.04
C THR A 200 -29.72 -11.36 -2.70
N ALA A 201 -29.57 -12.05 -1.56
CA ALA A 201 -29.66 -11.46 -0.21
C ALA A 201 -28.38 -10.72 0.21
N PHE A 202 -27.23 -11.10 -0.33
CA PHE A 202 -25.92 -10.53 0.01
C PHE A 202 -25.77 -9.08 -0.52
N SER A 203 -24.91 -8.29 0.11
CA SER A 203 -24.58 -6.93 -0.36
C SER A 203 -23.09 -6.69 -0.20
N GLY A 204 -22.40 -6.41 -1.30
CA GLY A 204 -20.94 -6.32 -1.34
C GLY A 204 -20.35 -6.80 -2.67
N VAL A 205 -19.11 -7.28 -2.63
CA VAL A 205 -18.34 -7.74 -3.78
C VAL A 205 -18.43 -9.27 -3.90
N LEU A 206 -18.87 -9.74 -5.06
CA LEU A 206 -19.07 -11.14 -5.36
C LEU A 206 -18.21 -11.55 -6.57
N GLY A 207 -17.57 -12.70 -6.51
CA GLY A 207 -17.22 -13.46 -7.72
C GLY A 207 -18.46 -14.07 -8.37
N HIS A 208 -18.45 -14.25 -9.69
CA HIS A 208 -19.57 -14.87 -10.42
C HIS A 208 -19.92 -16.26 -9.88
N TRP A 209 -18.93 -17.01 -9.36
CA TRP A 209 -19.16 -18.32 -8.74
C TRP A 209 -20.10 -18.29 -7.52
N HIS A 210 -20.22 -17.15 -6.83
CA HIS A 210 -21.14 -17.01 -5.70
C HIS A 210 -22.60 -16.99 -6.15
N VAL A 211 -22.85 -16.69 -7.43
CA VAL A 211 -24.18 -16.58 -8.03
C VAL A 211 -24.53 -17.81 -8.87
N SER A 212 -23.55 -18.44 -9.52
CA SER A 212 -23.76 -19.61 -10.38
C SER A 212 -22.74 -20.71 -10.10
N ALA A 213 -23.24 -21.95 -9.96
CA ALA A 213 -22.45 -23.15 -9.69
C ALA A 213 -21.71 -23.67 -10.94
N THR A 214 -22.00 -23.11 -12.12
CA THR A 214 -21.28 -23.41 -13.39
C THR A 214 -20.14 -22.43 -13.66
N LYS A 215 -20.04 -21.34 -12.87
CA LYS A 215 -19.02 -20.30 -13.01
C LYS A 215 -17.91 -20.45 -11.99
N TRP A 216 -16.78 -19.84 -12.31
CA TRP A 216 -15.58 -19.85 -11.47
C TRP A 216 -14.81 -18.53 -11.51
N ASP A 217 -15.39 -17.48 -12.12
CA ASP A 217 -14.83 -16.13 -12.21
C ASP A 217 -14.95 -15.37 -10.88
N PRO A 218 -13.95 -14.52 -10.50
CA PRO A 218 -12.73 -14.12 -11.22
C PRO A 218 -11.56 -15.13 -11.16
N GLY A 219 -11.81 -16.35 -10.70
CA GLY A 219 -10.81 -17.41 -10.62
C GLY A 219 -9.85 -17.34 -9.44
N PRO A 220 -9.02 -18.40 -9.28
CA PRO A 220 -8.07 -18.53 -8.18
C PRO A 220 -6.87 -17.58 -8.25
N GLY A 221 -6.67 -16.87 -9.37
CA GLY A 221 -5.63 -15.85 -9.51
C GLY A 221 -6.00 -14.48 -8.93
N PHE A 222 -7.25 -14.30 -8.48
CA PHE A 222 -7.72 -13.05 -7.90
C PHE A 222 -7.35 -12.92 -6.42
N ASP A 223 -6.74 -11.79 -6.06
CA ASP A 223 -6.28 -11.46 -4.71
C ASP A 223 -7.37 -10.68 -3.96
N TRP A 224 -8.27 -11.44 -3.32
CA TRP A 224 -9.33 -10.90 -2.48
C TRP A 224 -8.79 -10.07 -1.31
N GLU A 225 -7.67 -10.49 -0.71
CA GLU A 225 -7.10 -9.84 0.46
C GLU A 225 -6.64 -8.43 0.13
N ARG A 226 -5.95 -8.28 -1.00
CA ARG A 226 -5.53 -6.96 -1.50
C ARG A 226 -6.71 -6.01 -1.70
N VAL A 227 -7.80 -6.48 -2.30
CA VAL A 227 -8.96 -5.62 -2.58
C VAL A 227 -9.70 -5.26 -1.29
N LEU A 228 -10.02 -6.23 -0.44
CA LEU A 228 -10.79 -5.99 0.78
C LEU A 228 -10.06 -5.09 1.77
N ILE A 229 -8.75 -5.24 1.91
CA ILE A 229 -7.93 -4.36 2.77
C ILE A 229 -7.86 -2.95 2.17
N ALA A 230 -7.66 -2.81 0.85
CA ALA A 230 -7.60 -1.52 0.19
C ALA A 230 -8.93 -0.73 0.24
N LEU A 231 -10.08 -1.41 0.17
CA LEU A 231 -11.40 -0.78 0.33
C LEU A 231 -11.64 -0.21 1.73
N ARG A 232 -10.87 -0.65 2.74
CA ARG A 232 -10.90 -0.09 4.10
C ARG A 232 -9.95 1.10 4.27
N GLY A 233 -9.30 1.53 3.19
CA GLY A 233 -8.34 2.64 3.18
C GLY A 233 -6.92 2.23 3.55
N ASN A 234 -6.65 0.92 3.69
CA ASN A 234 -5.38 0.41 4.17
C ASN A 234 -4.59 -0.25 3.06
N SER A 235 -3.31 0.05 2.95
CA SER A 235 -2.37 -0.63 2.06
C SER A 235 -0.98 -0.35 2.59
N PHE A 236 -0.36 -1.34 3.22
CA PHE A 236 0.96 -1.20 3.80
C PHE A 236 2.02 -1.74 2.84
N ASN A 237 3.08 -0.96 2.66
CA ASN A 237 4.23 -1.26 1.81
C ASN A 237 5.49 -1.16 2.64
N PHE A 238 6.49 -1.96 2.29
CA PHE A 238 7.86 -1.62 2.67
C PHE A 238 8.37 -0.53 1.72
N PRO A 239 9.15 0.45 2.21
CA PRO A 239 9.57 1.57 1.38
C PRO A 239 10.49 1.14 0.23
N VAL A 240 11.18 0.00 0.37
CA VAL A 240 11.96 -0.65 -0.69
C VAL A 240 11.69 -2.16 -0.70
N THR A 241 11.86 -2.78 -1.88
CA THR A 241 11.80 -4.24 -2.04
C THR A 241 13.22 -4.81 -2.04
N LEU A 242 13.55 -5.68 -1.10
CA LEU A 242 14.88 -6.31 -1.07
C LEU A 242 15.04 -7.33 -2.21
N PRO A 243 16.25 -7.51 -2.77
CA PRO A 243 16.50 -8.53 -3.78
C PRO A 243 16.03 -9.92 -3.33
N GLY A 244 15.29 -10.63 -4.20
CA GLY A 244 14.78 -11.98 -3.90
C GLY A 244 13.60 -12.02 -2.92
N THR A 245 13.03 -10.89 -2.55
CA THR A 245 11.86 -10.79 -1.66
C THR A 245 10.65 -10.18 -2.36
N GLU A 246 9.49 -10.25 -1.73
CA GLU A 246 8.30 -9.51 -2.14
C GLU A 246 8.08 -8.30 -1.24
N ASN A 247 7.44 -7.25 -1.77
CA ASN A 247 6.99 -6.14 -0.94
C ASN A 247 5.77 -6.55 -0.10
N LEU A 248 5.63 -5.97 1.10
CA LEU A 248 4.48 -6.21 1.98
C LEU A 248 3.13 -6.09 1.26
N ALA A 249 2.99 -5.18 0.30
CA ALA A 249 1.75 -5.02 -0.45
C ALA A 249 1.30 -6.30 -1.19
N ARG A 250 2.24 -7.13 -1.63
CA ARG A 250 1.99 -8.37 -2.38
C ARG A 250 2.05 -9.65 -1.54
N MET A 251 2.60 -9.58 -0.33
CA MET A 251 2.63 -10.73 0.56
C MET A 251 1.21 -11.13 1.00
N PRO A 252 0.89 -12.43 1.13
CA PRO A 252 -0.28 -12.88 1.87
C PRO A 252 -0.14 -12.46 3.34
N LYS A 253 -1.04 -11.60 3.86
CA LYS A 253 -0.85 -10.95 5.16
C LYS A 253 -0.80 -11.95 6.29
N GLN A 254 -1.59 -13.03 6.23
CA GLN A 254 -1.50 -14.13 7.21
C GLN A 254 -0.08 -14.69 7.37
N ARG A 255 0.71 -14.72 6.28
CA ARG A 255 2.11 -15.20 6.23
C ARG A 255 3.15 -14.07 6.24
N ALA A 256 2.74 -12.79 6.24
CA ALA A 256 3.64 -11.65 6.07
C ALA A 256 4.78 -11.62 7.11
N LEU A 257 4.54 -12.06 8.35
CA LEU A 257 5.59 -12.13 9.36
C LEU A 257 6.76 -13.04 8.92
N ASN A 258 6.45 -14.26 8.48
CA ASN A 258 7.48 -15.21 8.04
C ASN A 258 8.13 -14.77 6.73
N LEU A 259 7.36 -14.16 5.82
CA LEU A 259 7.87 -13.64 4.56
C LEU A 259 8.71 -12.36 4.73
N SER A 260 8.65 -11.72 5.90
CA SER A 260 9.46 -10.55 6.25
C SER A 260 10.74 -10.90 7.00
N GLU A 261 10.99 -12.19 7.32
CA GLU A 261 12.27 -12.61 7.93
C GLU A 261 13.51 -12.14 7.14
N PRO A 262 13.53 -12.18 5.79
CA PRO A 262 14.64 -11.62 5.03
C PRO A 262 14.90 -10.13 5.31
N TYR A 263 13.87 -9.33 5.63
CA TYR A 263 14.06 -7.93 6.01
C TYR A 263 14.71 -7.80 7.39
N PHE A 264 14.27 -8.61 8.35
CA PHE A 264 14.87 -8.61 9.69
C PHE A 264 16.33 -9.08 9.62
N ASP A 265 16.59 -10.21 8.96
CA ASP A 265 17.94 -10.73 8.73
C ASP A 265 18.81 -9.70 8.01
N HIS A 266 18.27 -9.05 6.98
CA HIS A 266 18.97 -8.00 6.26
C HIS A 266 19.45 -6.94 7.23
N ILE A 267 18.56 -6.33 8.01
CA ILE A 267 18.84 -5.25 8.97
C ILE A 267 19.90 -5.71 9.99
N GLU A 268 19.65 -6.85 10.64
CA GLU A 268 20.40 -7.37 11.78
C GLU A 268 21.80 -7.88 11.42
N GLN A 269 22.02 -8.33 10.19
CA GLN A 269 23.34 -8.75 9.68
C GLN A 269 24.19 -7.57 9.18
N GLY A 270 23.67 -6.35 9.22
CA GLY A 270 24.40 -5.15 8.82
C GLY A 270 25.49 -4.70 9.77
N ASP A 271 26.18 -3.63 9.39
CA ASP A 271 27.23 -2.97 10.16
C ASP A 271 26.69 -1.89 11.13
N GLY A 272 25.38 -1.90 11.45
CA GLY A 272 24.73 -0.90 12.32
C GLY A 272 23.35 -0.44 11.82
N GLY A 273 22.79 0.55 12.52
CA GLY A 273 21.44 1.10 12.25
C GLY A 273 20.33 0.13 12.65
N TYR A 274 20.45 -0.45 13.84
CA TYR A 274 19.48 -1.39 14.39
C TYR A 274 18.41 -0.66 15.20
N PHE A 275 17.23 -1.25 15.31
CA PHE A 275 16.19 -0.77 16.23
C PHE A 275 16.21 -1.61 17.53
N PRO A 276 16.12 -1.00 18.73
CA PRO A 276 16.06 0.45 19.00
C PRO A 276 17.43 1.10 19.28
N LEU A 277 18.52 0.34 19.10
CA LEU A 277 19.86 0.73 19.54
C LEU A 277 20.83 0.86 18.35
N GLY A 278 21.46 2.04 18.24
CA GLY A 278 22.64 2.26 17.41
C GLY A 278 23.87 1.53 17.94
N ALA A 279 24.93 1.48 17.12
CA ALA A 279 26.15 0.76 17.45
C ALA A 279 26.87 1.29 18.71
N GLY A 280 26.60 2.52 19.16
CA GLY A 280 27.21 3.10 20.37
C GLY A 280 26.27 3.25 21.56
N GLN A 281 25.22 2.41 21.66
CA GLN A 281 24.13 2.56 22.66
C GLN A 281 23.28 3.83 22.47
N ALA A 282 23.48 4.60 21.39
CA ALA A 282 22.54 5.63 20.97
C ALA A 282 21.14 5.05 20.76
N TRP A 283 20.09 5.78 21.13
CA TRP A 283 18.78 5.59 20.53
C TRP A 283 18.89 5.66 19.01
N HIS A 284 18.26 4.71 18.35
CA HIS A 284 18.11 4.71 16.91
C HIS A 284 16.65 4.44 16.58
N THR A 285 15.99 5.47 16.04
CA THR A 285 14.53 5.53 15.91
C THR A 285 14.02 4.51 14.88
N GLY A 286 14.87 4.15 13.92
CA GLY A 286 14.51 3.38 12.74
C GLY A 286 15.40 2.17 12.49
N VAL A 287 15.52 1.80 11.22
CA VAL A 287 16.40 0.74 10.73
C VAL A 287 17.07 1.14 9.42
N HIS A 288 18.30 0.70 9.22
CA HIS A 288 19.01 0.89 7.95
C HIS A 288 18.73 -0.27 6.96
N LEU A 289 18.19 0.09 5.79
CA LEU A 289 18.00 -0.81 4.65
C LEU A 289 19.07 -0.55 3.59
N ARG A 290 20.05 -1.45 3.49
CA ARG A 290 21.09 -1.43 2.44
C ARG A 290 20.53 -1.92 1.10
N VAL A 291 20.39 -1.03 0.14
CA VAL A 291 20.02 -1.33 -1.26
C VAL A 291 20.74 -0.37 -2.18
N ASP A 292 20.80 -0.67 -3.47
CA ASP A 292 21.54 0.14 -4.45
C ASP A 292 21.11 1.62 -4.44
N GLU A 293 22.08 2.52 -4.58
CA GLU A 293 21.82 3.94 -4.70
C GLU A 293 20.92 4.21 -5.92
N GLY A 294 19.94 5.10 -5.76
CA GLY A 294 18.96 5.40 -6.81
C GLY A 294 17.76 4.45 -6.84
N THR A 295 17.72 3.41 -6.00
CA THR A 295 16.53 2.58 -5.83
C THR A 295 15.32 3.46 -5.45
N PRO A 296 14.17 3.34 -6.13
CA PRO A 296 12.98 4.10 -5.75
C PRO A 296 12.51 3.76 -4.33
N VAL A 297 12.29 4.79 -3.52
CA VAL A 297 11.72 4.69 -2.18
C VAL A 297 10.25 5.06 -2.27
N THR A 298 9.38 4.22 -1.70
CA THR A 298 7.92 4.40 -1.80
C THR A 298 7.27 4.69 -0.45
N ALA A 299 6.11 5.37 -0.47
CA ALA A 299 5.33 5.66 0.72
C ALA A 299 4.83 4.36 1.40
N PRO A 300 5.09 4.14 2.70
CA PRO A 300 4.69 2.91 3.38
C PRO A 300 3.17 2.73 3.51
N ALA A 301 2.41 3.83 3.54
CA ALA A 301 0.96 3.85 3.62
C ALA A 301 0.42 5.13 2.99
N ASN A 302 -0.90 5.21 2.78
CA ASN A 302 -1.57 6.44 2.39
C ASN A 302 -1.29 7.53 3.44
N GLY A 303 -1.04 8.76 3.00
CA GLY A 303 -0.69 9.84 3.92
C GLY A 303 -0.45 11.17 3.22
N HIS A 304 0.17 12.10 3.95
CA HIS A 304 0.56 13.41 3.45
C HIS A 304 2.05 13.64 3.72
N VAL A 305 2.81 14.01 2.70
CA VAL A 305 4.18 14.54 2.88
C VAL A 305 4.04 15.87 3.61
N VAL A 306 4.61 15.94 4.82
CA VAL A 306 4.49 17.08 5.72
C VAL A 306 5.80 17.83 5.94
N VAL A 307 6.94 17.13 5.82
CA VAL A 307 8.28 17.71 5.89
C VAL A 307 9.13 17.07 4.81
N ALA A 308 9.96 17.86 4.13
CA ALA A 308 10.97 17.31 3.22
C ALA A 308 12.20 18.20 3.12
N ARG A 309 13.35 17.62 2.78
CA ARG A 309 14.57 18.33 2.37
C ARG A 309 15.08 17.75 1.06
N ASN A 310 15.62 18.60 0.18
CA ASN A 310 16.26 18.19 -1.08
C ASN A 310 17.56 18.99 -1.34
N ALA A 311 18.60 18.65 -0.59
CA ALA A 311 19.94 19.20 -0.59
C ALA A 311 20.95 18.25 -1.25
N ARG A 312 22.03 18.83 -1.77
CA ARG A 312 23.14 18.06 -2.34
C ARG A 312 23.97 17.42 -1.21
N PRO A 313 24.59 16.24 -1.44
CA PRO A 313 25.51 15.64 -0.47
C PRO A 313 26.86 16.40 -0.51
N ASP A 314 26.97 17.46 0.28
CA ASP A 314 28.19 18.28 0.37
C ASP A 314 28.97 18.07 1.68
N VAL A 315 28.56 17.08 2.48
CA VAL A 315 29.27 16.57 3.65
C VAL A 315 29.64 15.11 3.43
N LYS A 316 30.81 14.69 3.94
CA LYS A 316 31.27 13.29 3.84
C LYS A 316 30.38 12.27 4.57
N LEU A 317 29.40 12.73 5.36
CA LEU A 317 28.38 11.87 5.96
C LEU A 317 27.39 11.32 4.93
N GLY A 318 27.28 11.91 3.74
CA GLY A 318 26.38 11.44 2.69
C GLY A 318 25.16 12.35 2.50
N SER A 319 24.02 11.73 2.17
CA SER A 319 22.81 12.41 1.71
C SER A 319 21.97 12.91 2.90
N PRO A 320 21.77 14.24 3.06
CA PRO A 320 21.07 14.83 4.21
C PRO A 320 19.55 14.91 4.05
N ASN A 321 18.98 14.28 3.01
CA ASN A 321 17.58 14.48 2.65
C ASN A 321 16.67 13.54 3.40
N VAL A 322 15.50 14.08 3.73
CA VAL A 322 14.44 13.40 4.46
C VAL A 322 13.10 13.67 3.79
N VAL A 323 12.20 12.71 3.86
CA VAL A 323 10.76 12.90 3.65
C VAL A 323 10.02 12.34 4.86
N VAL A 324 9.18 13.18 5.47
CA VAL A 324 8.30 12.79 6.57
C VAL A 324 6.87 12.77 6.09
N ILE A 325 6.19 11.65 6.33
CA ILE A 325 4.80 11.44 5.90
C ILE A 325 3.93 11.25 7.14
N ARG A 326 2.86 12.04 7.27
CA ARG A 326 1.81 11.85 8.27
C ARG A 326 0.79 10.84 7.75
N HIS A 327 0.52 9.80 8.53
CA HIS A 327 -0.43 8.75 8.23
C HIS A 327 -1.59 8.75 9.22
N GLU A 328 -2.81 8.62 8.70
CA GLU A 328 -4.03 8.50 9.51
C GLU A 328 -4.93 7.32 9.05
N PRO A 329 -4.39 6.10 8.88
CA PRO A 329 -5.19 4.97 8.41
C PRO A 329 -6.17 4.49 9.49
N LYS A 330 -7.23 3.82 9.05
CA LYS A 330 -8.20 3.19 9.94
C LYS A 330 -7.88 1.72 10.07
N VAL A 331 -7.15 1.35 11.13
CA VAL A 331 -6.74 -0.04 11.39
C VAL A 331 -7.66 -0.71 12.41
N ALA A 332 -8.27 -1.84 12.06
CA ALA A 332 -9.25 -2.61 12.82
C ALA A 332 -10.42 -1.77 13.35
N GLY A 333 -10.82 -0.75 12.58
CA GLY A 333 -11.89 0.17 12.99
C GLY A 333 -11.41 1.41 13.75
N THR A 334 -10.14 1.46 14.15
CA THR A 334 -9.53 2.56 14.90
C THR A 334 -8.67 3.43 13.98
N THR A 335 -8.95 4.73 13.91
CA THR A 335 -8.03 5.68 13.25
C THR A 335 -6.79 5.85 14.11
N ILE A 336 -5.62 5.59 13.53
CA ILE A 336 -4.32 5.73 14.19
C ILE A 336 -3.54 6.86 13.52
N LYS A 337 -2.77 7.63 14.29
CA LYS A 337 -1.89 8.68 13.75
C LYS A 337 -0.43 8.30 14.01
N PHE A 338 0.35 8.20 12.95
CA PHE A 338 1.80 7.96 13.03
C PHE A 338 2.50 8.66 11.86
N PHE A 339 3.83 8.71 11.92
CA PHE A 339 4.67 9.32 10.90
C PHE A 339 5.69 8.32 10.40
N SER A 340 5.94 8.29 9.09
CA SER A 340 7.15 7.67 8.54
C SER A 340 8.23 8.71 8.33
N VAL A 341 9.44 8.43 8.79
CA VAL A 341 10.64 9.22 8.50
C VAL A 341 11.50 8.40 7.55
N LEU A 342 11.75 8.93 6.35
CA LEU A 342 12.55 8.29 5.31
C LEU A 342 13.76 9.17 5.03
N SER A 343 14.90 8.80 5.58
CA SER A 343 16.13 9.59 5.61
C SER A 343 17.21 9.01 4.69
N HIS A 344 18.26 9.78 4.44
CA HIS A 344 19.35 9.43 3.53
C HIS A 344 18.91 9.32 2.07
N LEU A 345 17.93 10.13 1.67
CA LEU A 345 17.45 10.17 0.29
C LEU A 345 18.43 10.91 -0.62
N ARG A 346 18.64 10.42 -1.84
CA ARG A 346 19.49 11.10 -2.83
C ARG A 346 18.87 12.44 -3.23
N TYR A 347 19.72 13.42 -3.53
CA TYR A 347 19.29 14.67 -4.17
C TYR A 347 18.57 14.40 -5.50
N VAL A 348 17.36 14.95 -5.63
CA VAL A 348 16.57 14.93 -6.85
C VAL A 348 16.80 16.24 -7.60
N PRO A 349 17.46 16.22 -8.77
CA PRO A 349 17.58 17.43 -9.58
C PRO A 349 16.21 17.85 -10.10
N PHE A 350 15.89 19.13 -9.97
CA PHE A 350 14.72 19.71 -10.62
C PHE A 350 14.98 19.73 -12.13
N THR A 351 14.31 18.83 -12.87
CA THR A 351 14.41 18.72 -14.32
C THR A 351 13.01 18.65 -14.94
N GLY A 352 12.91 18.95 -16.24
CA GLY A 352 11.65 18.92 -16.99
C GLY A 352 11.24 17.51 -17.38
N ASP A 353 12.12 16.54 -17.14
CA ASP A 353 11.84 15.13 -17.26
C ASP A 353 11.02 14.68 -16.04
N GLU A 354 9.69 14.73 -16.17
CA GLU A 354 8.75 14.36 -15.11
C GLU A 354 8.98 12.93 -14.57
N THR A 355 9.63 12.05 -15.35
CA THR A 355 9.90 10.67 -14.94
C THR A 355 10.98 10.58 -13.86
N LYS A 356 11.80 11.62 -13.71
CA LYS A 356 12.91 11.68 -12.72
C LYS A 356 12.55 12.40 -11.44
N VAL A 357 11.46 13.15 -11.41
CA VAL A 357 11.01 13.92 -10.26
C VAL A 357 9.85 13.18 -9.59
N PRO A 358 9.84 12.89 -8.29
CA PRO A 358 8.69 12.30 -7.60
C PRO A 358 7.40 13.11 -7.79
N ALA A 359 6.26 12.43 -7.90
CA ALA A 359 4.98 13.07 -8.20
C ALA A 359 4.55 14.10 -7.13
N TRP A 360 4.81 13.82 -5.86
CA TRP A 360 4.54 14.75 -4.77
C TRP A 360 5.34 16.06 -4.87
N MET A 361 6.60 16.02 -5.34
CA MET A 361 7.41 17.22 -5.57
C MET A 361 6.81 18.06 -6.70
N ARG A 362 6.32 17.42 -7.76
CA ARG A 362 5.60 18.11 -8.84
C ARG A 362 4.28 18.71 -8.36
N LYS A 363 3.51 18.00 -7.54
CA LYS A 363 2.28 18.51 -6.90
C LYS A 363 2.58 19.72 -6.00
N LEU A 364 3.67 19.67 -5.23
CA LEU A 364 4.11 20.78 -4.39
C LEU A 364 4.47 22.01 -5.23
N ALA A 365 5.21 21.82 -6.32
CA ALA A 365 5.49 22.89 -7.28
C ALA A 365 4.21 23.43 -7.96
N ALA A 366 3.18 22.60 -8.15
CA ALA A 366 1.93 22.98 -8.82
C ALA A 366 0.88 23.63 -7.89
N LYS A 367 0.89 23.38 -6.58
CA LYS A 367 -0.05 24.00 -5.62
C LYS A 367 0.09 25.53 -5.50
N GLY A 368 1.00 26.14 -6.25
CA GLY A 368 1.08 27.59 -6.43
C GLY A 368 0.98 28.09 -7.89
N GLY A 369 0.55 27.26 -8.85
CA GLY A 369 0.36 27.61 -10.27
C GLY A 369 0.56 26.41 -11.19
N GLU A 370 0.17 26.51 -12.47
CA GLU A 370 0.42 25.42 -13.45
C GLU A 370 1.91 25.02 -13.45
N TYR A 371 2.17 23.71 -13.46
CA TYR A 371 3.52 23.15 -13.60
C TYR A 371 4.06 23.47 -15.01
N ASN A 372 4.71 24.62 -15.14
CA ASN A 372 5.31 25.12 -16.38
C ASN A 372 6.83 25.30 -16.18
N TRP A 373 7.51 24.20 -15.83
CA TRP A 373 8.98 24.22 -15.70
C TRP A 373 9.61 24.26 -17.10
N THR A 374 10.17 25.41 -17.48
CA THR A 374 10.77 25.63 -18.81
C THR A 374 12.29 25.47 -18.84
N GLY A 375 12.91 25.15 -17.70
CA GLY A 375 14.36 24.93 -17.61
C GLY A 375 14.93 25.12 -16.20
N PRO A 376 16.22 24.76 -15.99
CA PRO A 376 16.90 24.88 -14.70
C PRO A 376 16.99 26.33 -14.19
N ASP A 377 16.83 27.32 -15.07
CA ASP A 377 17.09 28.73 -14.78
C ASP A 377 15.84 29.54 -14.41
N GLN A 378 14.62 28.99 -14.56
CA GLN A 378 13.37 29.71 -14.22
C GLN A 378 12.27 28.79 -13.63
N PRO A 379 12.45 28.23 -12.42
CA PRO A 379 11.39 27.50 -11.72
C PRO A 379 10.37 28.45 -11.05
N PRO A 380 9.09 28.06 -10.92
CA PRO A 380 8.07 28.88 -10.26
C PRO A 380 8.45 29.20 -8.81
N ALA A 381 8.36 30.47 -8.40
CA ALA A 381 8.69 30.95 -7.05
C ALA A 381 7.49 30.80 -6.12
N LEU A 382 7.51 29.82 -5.19
CA LEU A 382 6.33 29.49 -4.37
C LEU A 382 6.72 29.17 -2.91
N PRO A 383 5.96 29.66 -1.90
CA PRO A 383 6.37 29.63 -0.49
C PRO A 383 6.76 28.25 0.07
N GLY A 384 6.05 27.17 -0.29
CA GLY A 384 6.35 25.82 0.21
C GLY A 384 7.40 25.04 -0.61
N PHE A 385 7.68 25.47 -1.84
CA PHE A 385 8.68 24.83 -2.71
C PHE A 385 10.04 25.54 -2.65
N GLU A 386 10.05 26.82 -2.29
CA GLU A 386 11.24 27.65 -2.18
C GLU A 386 12.29 27.10 -1.19
N PRO A 387 11.93 26.57 0.00
CA PRO A 387 12.93 25.97 0.89
C PRO A 387 13.64 24.77 0.26
N LEU A 388 12.93 23.92 -0.50
CA LEU A 388 13.56 22.80 -1.22
C LEU A 388 14.60 23.28 -2.25
N LYS A 389 14.41 24.45 -2.88
CA LYS A 389 15.41 25.03 -3.79
C LYS A 389 16.63 25.57 -3.07
N ARG A 390 16.42 26.09 -1.85
CA ARG A 390 17.48 26.58 -0.97
C ARG A 390 18.17 25.45 -0.21
N GLU A 391 17.85 24.20 -0.55
CA GLU A 391 18.40 23.01 0.09
C GLU A 391 18.06 22.94 1.59
N ASP A 392 16.95 23.58 1.99
CA ASP A 392 16.48 23.70 3.36
C ASP A 392 15.23 22.82 3.62
N VAL A 393 14.79 22.76 4.87
CA VAL A 393 13.57 22.06 5.28
C VAL A 393 12.35 22.78 4.72
N ALA A 394 11.53 22.04 3.98
CA ALA A 394 10.25 22.51 3.47
C ALA A 394 9.10 21.88 4.25
N LEU A 395 8.17 22.73 4.68
CA LEU A 395 6.86 22.31 5.17
C LEU A 395 5.91 22.10 3.98
N ALA A 396 5.18 20.99 4.01
CA ALA A 396 4.28 20.60 2.94
C ALA A 396 2.96 20.04 3.50
N ASP A 397 1.96 19.88 2.64
CA ASP A 397 0.79 19.06 2.92
C ASP A 397 0.29 18.46 1.59
N ILE A 398 1.02 17.43 1.12
CA ILE A 398 0.84 16.84 -0.20
C ILE A 398 0.39 15.39 -0.06
N PRO A 399 -0.81 15.03 -0.57
CA PRO A 399 -1.29 13.66 -0.48
C PRO A 399 -0.43 12.72 -1.33
N VAL A 400 -0.10 11.58 -0.73
CA VAL A 400 0.62 10.47 -1.34
C VAL A 400 -0.11 9.16 -1.08
N GLU A 401 -0.14 8.30 -2.10
CA GLU A 401 -0.70 6.95 -1.98
C GLU A 401 0.37 5.95 -1.55
N ALA A 402 -0.04 4.89 -0.86
CA ALA A 402 0.85 3.80 -0.50
C ALA A 402 1.50 3.19 -1.76
N GLY A 403 2.83 3.05 -1.76
CA GLY A 403 3.58 2.62 -2.94
C GLY A 403 3.93 3.73 -3.95
N GLU A 404 3.46 4.97 -3.76
CA GLU A 404 3.90 6.13 -4.55
C GLU A 404 5.39 6.40 -4.27
N VAL A 405 6.19 6.67 -5.30
CA VAL A 405 7.61 7.01 -5.15
C VAL A 405 7.74 8.38 -4.47
N ILE A 406 8.43 8.40 -3.33
CA ILE A 406 8.69 9.61 -2.53
C ILE A 406 10.11 10.15 -2.69
N GLY A 407 11.02 9.34 -3.24
CA GLY A 407 12.42 9.70 -3.39
C GLY A 407 13.23 8.50 -3.87
N TYR A 408 14.55 8.60 -3.77
CA TYR A 408 15.47 7.55 -4.16
C TYR A 408 16.52 7.34 -3.09
N VAL A 409 16.98 6.11 -2.93
CA VAL A 409 18.01 5.76 -1.94
C VAL A 409 19.28 6.55 -2.24
N GLY A 410 19.78 7.25 -1.23
CA GLY A 410 21.07 7.94 -1.27
C GLY A 410 22.12 7.14 -0.54
N THR A 411 23.02 7.86 0.11
CA THR A 411 24.17 7.28 0.82
C THR A 411 24.28 7.86 2.21
N PHE A 412 24.86 7.11 3.13
CA PHE A 412 25.21 7.61 4.45
C PHE A 412 26.44 6.92 5.02
N ASN A 413 27.18 7.64 5.86
CA ASN A 413 28.35 7.19 6.55
C ASN A 413 28.25 7.58 8.04
N PRO A 414 28.13 6.62 8.97
CA PRO A 414 28.07 6.92 10.40
C PRO A 414 29.45 7.19 11.02
N ALA A 415 30.52 7.32 10.22
CA ALA A 415 31.87 7.53 10.73
C ALA A 415 31.97 8.83 11.57
N LEU A 416 32.47 8.66 12.80
CA LEU A 416 32.72 9.76 13.74
C LEU A 416 33.87 10.67 13.29
N ASP A 417 34.73 10.24 12.37
CA ASP A 417 35.83 11.02 11.78
C ASP A 417 35.71 11.01 10.24
N ASP A 418 36.14 12.11 9.62
CA ASP A 418 36.12 12.34 8.16
C ASP A 418 37.54 12.53 7.58
N GLY A 419 38.57 12.20 8.37
CA GLY A 419 39.98 12.22 8.01
C GLY A 419 40.40 11.20 6.93
N PRO A 420 41.66 11.24 6.47
CA PRO A 420 42.18 10.31 5.46
C PRO A 420 42.06 8.85 5.92
N GLY A 421 41.32 8.04 5.15
CA GLY A 421 41.05 6.63 5.47
C GLY A 421 39.70 6.38 6.14
N SER A 422 38.89 7.43 6.38
CA SER A 422 37.49 7.26 6.76
C SER A 422 36.76 6.42 5.69
N PRO A 423 35.87 5.48 6.07
CA PRO A 423 35.10 4.72 5.09
C PRO A 423 34.26 5.66 4.21
N GLU A 424 34.02 5.29 2.96
CA GLU A 424 33.14 6.04 2.06
C GLU A 424 31.65 5.83 2.44
N PRO A 425 30.76 6.81 2.16
CA PRO A 425 29.32 6.63 2.29
C PRO A 425 28.81 5.40 1.55
N LYS A 426 27.99 4.60 2.24
CA LYS A 426 27.38 3.39 1.68
C LYS A 426 25.94 3.68 1.25
N PRO A 427 25.44 3.05 0.17
CA PRO A 427 24.03 3.11 -0.20
C PRO A 427 23.13 2.55 0.89
N LEU A 428 22.29 3.40 1.48
CA LEU A 428 21.39 3.01 2.56
C LEU A 428 20.21 3.97 2.68
N LEU A 429 19.08 3.42 3.12
CA LEU A 429 17.88 4.14 3.52
C LEU A 429 17.71 3.98 5.02
N ASP A 430 17.59 5.08 5.75
CA ASP A 430 17.05 5.02 7.11
C ASP A 430 15.52 5.13 7.05
N PHE A 431 14.86 4.20 7.73
CA PHE A 431 13.41 4.12 7.79
C PHE A 431 12.97 4.02 9.24
N ALA A 432 12.22 5.00 9.71
CA ALA A 432 11.60 5.00 11.04
C ALA A 432 10.08 5.17 10.96
N LEU A 433 9.38 4.58 11.92
CA LEU A 433 7.97 4.86 12.18
C LEU A 433 7.85 5.40 13.61
N VAL A 434 7.18 6.54 13.76
CA VAL A 434 7.02 7.21 15.06
C VAL A 434 5.61 7.70 15.29
N SER A 435 5.21 7.88 16.55
CA SER A 435 3.91 8.43 16.92
C SER A 435 3.96 9.18 18.25
N GLN A 436 3.05 10.13 18.42
CA GLN A 436 2.90 10.85 19.69
C GLN A 436 2.31 9.98 20.81
N SER A 437 1.43 9.03 20.45
CA SER A 437 0.77 8.12 21.40
C SER A 437 0.92 6.67 20.94
N PRO A 438 0.92 5.69 21.86
CA PRO A 438 1.02 4.27 21.52
C PRO A 438 0.03 3.86 20.42
N VAL A 439 0.55 3.27 19.34
CA VAL A 439 -0.28 2.73 18.25
C VAL A 439 -0.86 1.40 18.71
N LEU A 440 -2.19 1.35 18.90
CA LEU A 440 -2.97 0.13 19.18
C LEU A 440 -2.33 -0.80 20.24
N PRO A 441 -2.07 -0.29 21.46
CA PRO A 441 -1.27 -0.99 22.46
C PRO A 441 -1.80 -2.38 22.82
N ASP A 442 -3.12 -2.55 22.84
CA ASP A 442 -3.76 -3.82 23.22
C ASP A 442 -3.97 -4.79 22.04
N GLN A 443 -3.76 -4.35 20.79
CA GLN A 443 -4.08 -5.16 19.60
C GLN A 443 -2.84 -5.64 18.85
N LEU A 444 -1.74 -4.88 18.92
CA LEU A 444 -0.52 -5.20 18.18
C LEU A 444 0.43 -6.11 18.95
N GLY A 445 0.16 -6.44 20.22
CA GLY A 445 1.01 -7.32 21.03
C GLY A 445 2.48 -6.91 20.96
N LEU A 446 2.73 -5.62 21.17
CA LEU A 446 4.04 -5.01 21.28
C LEU A 446 4.32 -4.75 22.76
N LEU A 447 5.60 -4.78 23.15
CA LEU A 447 6.05 -4.36 24.46
C LEU A 447 6.33 -2.85 24.43
N PHE A 448 5.57 -2.08 25.20
CA PHE A 448 5.74 -0.63 25.32
C PHE A 448 6.69 -0.32 26.47
N VAL A 449 7.82 0.29 26.15
CA VAL A 449 8.86 0.71 27.09
C VAL A 449 8.84 2.24 27.12
N ASP A 450 8.22 2.81 28.15
CA ASP A 450 8.26 4.26 28.41
C ASP A 450 9.54 4.54 29.19
N GLU A 451 10.62 4.75 28.45
CA GLU A 451 11.91 4.98 29.05
C GLU A 451 12.73 5.92 28.16
N ASP A 452 12.58 7.20 28.44
CA ASP A 452 13.70 8.11 28.66
C ASP A 452 13.10 9.46 29.12
N GLU A 453 13.39 9.88 30.36
CA GLU A 453 13.02 11.22 30.80
C GLU A 453 14.11 12.25 30.46
N ASP A 454 15.26 11.81 29.97
CA ASP A 454 16.39 12.66 29.66
C ASP A 454 16.33 13.13 28.19
N GLU A 455 17.02 14.24 27.89
CA GLU A 455 17.07 14.82 26.53
C GLU A 455 18.33 14.39 25.75
N ASP A 456 18.99 13.32 26.20
CA ASP A 456 20.22 12.80 25.59
C ASP A 456 19.96 11.68 24.58
N ILE A 457 20.99 11.40 23.77
CA ILE A 457 20.93 10.37 22.74
C ILE A 457 21.17 8.96 23.28
N LEU A 458 21.66 8.79 24.50
CA LEU A 458 22.05 7.48 25.03
C LEU A 458 20.83 6.75 25.57
N CYS A 459 20.60 5.56 25.02
CA CYS A 459 19.64 4.65 25.63
C CYS A 459 20.15 4.20 27.01
N ASN A 460 19.26 4.19 28.00
CA ASN A 460 19.48 3.47 29.24
C ASN A 460 19.39 1.95 28.98
N ALA A 461 20.55 1.38 28.63
CA ALA A 461 20.66 -0.01 28.23
C ALA A 461 20.13 -0.96 29.29
N ARG A 462 20.25 -0.66 30.59
CA ARG A 462 19.76 -1.60 31.61
C ARG A 462 18.24 -1.85 31.48
N THR A 463 17.46 -0.86 31.10
CA THR A 463 16.01 -1.01 30.99
C THR A 463 15.56 -1.59 29.67
N VAL A 464 16.17 -1.23 28.54
CA VAL A 464 15.87 -1.92 27.28
C VAL A 464 16.29 -3.40 27.38
N TRP A 465 17.44 -3.69 27.96
CA TRP A 465 17.97 -5.06 28.01
C TRP A 465 17.31 -5.94 29.08
N ARG A 466 16.79 -5.40 30.21
CA ARG A 466 16.08 -6.22 31.22
C ARG A 466 14.82 -6.91 30.69
N HIS A 467 14.29 -6.43 29.57
CA HIS A 467 13.13 -7.02 28.92
C HIS A 467 13.48 -8.20 27.99
N VAL A 468 14.77 -8.42 27.72
CA VAL A 468 15.25 -9.45 26.77
C VAL A 468 16.24 -10.41 27.41
N VAL A 469 16.94 -9.97 28.46
CA VAL A 469 17.91 -10.77 29.20
C VAL A 469 17.38 -11.05 30.60
N ASP A 470 17.06 -12.32 30.86
CA ASP A 470 16.54 -12.78 32.16
C ASP A 470 17.65 -13.00 33.21
N ASP A 471 18.93 -12.99 32.82
CA ASP A 471 20.07 -13.21 33.71
C ASP A 471 20.52 -11.89 34.38
N PRO A 472 20.28 -11.70 35.69
CA PRO A 472 20.66 -10.47 36.39
C PRO A 472 22.18 -10.24 36.45
N GLU A 473 23.01 -11.29 36.38
CA GLU A 473 24.47 -11.15 36.34
C GLU A 473 24.94 -10.65 34.97
N ALA A 474 24.30 -11.07 33.87
CA ALA A 474 24.57 -10.52 32.54
C ALA A 474 24.20 -9.04 32.42
N LEU A 475 23.19 -8.58 33.17
CA LEU A 475 22.77 -7.18 33.24
C LEU A 475 23.64 -6.33 34.18
N ARG A 476 24.47 -6.92 35.05
CA ARG A 476 25.25 -6.22 36.07
C ARG A 476 26.33 -5.29 35.51
N GLY A 477 26.78 -5.57 34.29
CA GLY A 477 27.71 -4.72 33.53
C GLY A 477 27.04 -3.58 32.75
N LEU A 478 25.70 -3.60 32.64
CA LEU A 478 24.90 -2.52 32.04
C LEU A 478 24.48 -1.56 33.15
N THR A 479 24.67 -0.28 32.95
CA THR A 479 24.43 0.73 34.00
C THR A 479 23.22 1.59 33.64
N GLU A 480 22.39 1.91 34.64
CA GLU A 480 21.42 3.02 34.56
C GLU A 480 22.24 4.32 34.55
N GLY A 481 22.31 4.98 33.40
CA GLY A 481 23.09 6.22 33.21
C GLY A 481 24.61 6.06 33.14
N GLY A 482 25.16 4.90 32.74
CA GLY A 482 26.62 4.70 32.69
C GLY A 482 27.15 4.07 31.40
N TYR A 483 28.49 3.94 31.37
CA TYR A 483 29.37 3.79 30.21
C TYR A 483 28.81 3.04 28.99
N PRO A 484 29.07 3.54 27.76
CA PRO A 484 28.59 2.92 26.53
C PRO A 484 28.97 1.44 26.42
N VAL A 485 27.99 0.59 26.12
CA VAL A 485 28.23 -0.79 25.70
C VAL A 485 29.09 -0.77 24.43
N PRO A 486 30.20 -1.54 24.36
CA PRO A 486 31.05 -1.55 23.19
C PRO A 486 30.26 -1.92 21.92
N PRO A 487 30.50 -1.24 20.79
CA PRO A 487 29.78 -1.52 19.54
C PRO A 487 29.82 -2.98 19.07
N SER A 488 30.94 -3.66 19.32
CA SER A 488 31.10 -5.08 18.99
C SER A 488 30.09 -5.96 19.74
N VAL A 489 29.76 -5.63 21.00
CA VAL A 489 28.81 -6.40 21.81
C VAL A 489 27.38 -6.22 21.27
N ILE A 490 27.00 -4.99 20.92
CA ILE A 490 25.70 -4.72 20.29
C ILE A 490 25.60 -5.44 18.94
N GLN A 491 26.65 -5.38 18.12
CA GLN A 491 26.70 -6.07 16.84
C GLN A 491 26.60 -7.59 16.99
N GLU A 492 27.38 -8.19 17.90
CA GLU A 492 27.33 -9.63 18.19
C GLU A 492 25.95 -10.07 18.64
N PHE A 493 25.25 -9.25 19.43
CA PHE A 493 23.87 -9.53 19.84
C PHE A 493 22.90 -9.62 18.66
N TYR A 494 22.87 -8.62 17.77
CA TYR A 494 21.97 -8.65 16.61
C TYR A 494 22.34 -9.74 15.59
N GLN A 495 23.61 -10.15 15.58
CA GLN A 495 24.06 -11.30 14.79
C GLN A 495 23.72 -12.65 15.45
N SER A 496 23.29 -12.66 16.72
CA SER A 496 22.87 -13.87 17.44
C SER A 496 21.38 -14.21 17.19
N LYS A 497 21.07 -15.48 16.88
CA LYS A 497 19.70 -15.87 16.48
C LYS A 497 18.65 -15.86 17.60
N ALA A 498 19.06 -15.98 18.88
CA ALA A 498 18.13 -16.30 19.98
C ALA A 498 17.41 -15.08 20.58
N LEU A 499 18.10 -13.93 20.74
CA LEU A 499 17.61 -12.82 21.57
C LEU A 499 17.13 -11.59 20.78
N ARG A 500 17.62 -11.39 19.54
CA ARG A 500 17.26 -10.22 18.70
C ARG A 500 15.78 -10.09 18.35
N ARG A 501 15.02 -11.18 18.45
CA ARG A 501 13.58 -11.19 18.08
C ARG A 501 12.75 -10.29 18.98
N GLU A 502 13.08 -10.21 20.27
CA GLU A 502 12.29 -9.44 21.25
C GLU A 502 12.31 -7.93 20.95
N PHE A 503 13.45 -7.39 20.52
CA PHE A 503 13.55 -5.98 20.11
C PHE A 503 12.66 -5.62 18.91
N ARG A 504 12.35 -6.59 18.04
CA ARG A 504 11.40 -6.37 16.94
C ARG A 504 9.99 -6.07 17.45
N TYR A 505 9.62 -6.57 18.64
CA TYR A 505 8.30 -6.40 19.25
C TYR A 505 8.22 -5.21 20.22
N MET A 506 9.28 -4.42 20.34
CA MET A 506 9.27 -3.24 21.21
C MET A 506 8.69 -2.00 20.52
N ALA A 507 8.06 -1.16 21.33
CA ALA A 507 7.82 0.24 21.08
C ALA A 507 8.50 1.01 22.21
N VAL A 508 9.45 1.88 21.89
CA VAL A 508 10.24 2.64 22.87
C VAL A 508 9.88 4.11 22.78
N LYS A 509 9.80 4.81 23.90
CA LYS A 509 9.56 6.25 23.91
C LYS A 509 10.84 6.98 24.31
N HIS A 510 11.38 7.81 23.42
CA HIS A 510 12.64 8.52 23.63
C HIS A 510 12.66 9.86 22.90
N ALA A 511 13.62 10.72 23.21
CA ALA A 511 13.88 11.95 22.47
C ALA A 511 14.41 11.64 21.05
N THR A 512 13.92 12.36 20.05
CA THR A 512 14.32 12.17 18.65
C THR A 512 15.81 12.51 18.41
N GLU A 513 16.49 11.73 17.58
CA GLU A 513 17.85 12.02 17.13
C GLU A 513 17.92 13.13 16.05
N TRP A 514 16.76 13.56 15.53
CA TRP A 514 16.65 14.47 14.38
C TRP A 514 16.53 15.96 14.76
N SER A 515 16.85 16.31 16.00
CA SER A 515 16.77 17.69 16.51
C SER A 515 18.13 18.19 16.97
N ALA A 516 18.43 19.46 16.65
CA ALA A 516 19.65 20.13 17.10
C ALA A 516 19.73 20.32 18.63
N ARG A 517 18.62 20.12 19.34
CA ARG A 517 18.54 20.22 20.81
C ARG A 517 18.86 18.89 21.52
N THR A 518 19.10 17.79 20.80
CA THR A 518 19.40 16.49 21.41
C THR A 518 20.83 16.49 21.93
N ASP A 519 21.05 16.01 23.16
CA ASP A 519 22.39 15.97 23.75
C ASP A 519 23.17 14.75 23.26
N PHE A 520 24.23 15.00 22.48
CA PHE A 520 25.12 13.97 21.94
C PHE A 520 26.42 13.81 22.74
N THR A 521 26.63 14.56 23.82
CA THR A 521 27.88 14.55 24.59
C THR A 521 28.23 13.16 25.12
N GLY A 522 27.22 12.39 25.52
CA GLY A 522 27.36 11.03 26.02
C GLY A 522 28.04 10.05 25.04
N LEU A 523 27.94 10.26 23.73
CA LEU A 523 28.59 9.38 22.72
C LEU A 523 30.11 9.41 22.78
N PHE A 524 30.67 10.45 23.37
CA PHE A 524 32.11 10.66 23.43
C PHE A 524 32.67 10.35 24.83
N GLY A 525 31.82 10.12 25.84
CA GLY A 525 32.22 9.92 27.24
C GLY A 525 32.82 8.54 27.54
N GLY A 526 34.13 8.49 27.84
CA GLY A 526 34.83 7.24 28.19
C GLY A 526 36.21 7.37 28.87
N GLY A 527 36.65 8.56 29.29
CA GLY A 527 37.95 8.72 29.98
C GLY A 527 38.13 10.10 30.60
N VAL A 528 38.68 10.12 31.83
CA VAL A 528 38.80 11.30 32.72
C VAL A 528 39.85 12.34 32.26
N GLU A 529 40.57 12.11 31.14
CA GLU A 529 41.72 12.93 30.73
C GLU A 529 41.47 13.90 29.54
N PHE A 530 40.23 14.08 29.07
CA PHE A 530 40.01 14.64 27.72
C PHE A 530 38.86 15.66 27.56
N GLU A 531 38.40 16.37 28.60
CA GLU A 531 37.27 17.33 28.49
C GLU A 531 37.33 18.28 27.27
N TRP A 532 38.50 18.85 26.96
CA TRP A 532 38.68 19.77 25.83
C TRP A 532 38.73 19.08 24.44
N TYR A 533 39.18 17.82 24.38
CA TYR A 533 39.12 17.01 23.17
C TYR A 533 37.68 16.52 22.91
N LEU A 534 36.94 16.20 23.97
CA LEU A 534 35.53 15.81 23.92
C LEU A 534 34.66 16.94 23.37
N GLU A 535 34.80 18.17 23.87
CA GLU A 535 34.06 19.32 23.35
C GLU A 535 34.33 19.57 21.86
N ARG A 536 35.58 19.43 21.44
CA ARG A 536 35.95 19.58 20.03
C ARG A 536 35.36 18.48 19.16
N GLN A 537 35.44 17.22 19.60
CA GLN A 537 34.87 16.07 18.87
C GLN A 537 33.35 16.16 18.74
N VAL A 538 32.66 16.54 19.82
CA VAL A 538 31.20 16.81 19.80
C VAL A 538 30.90 17.94 18.82
N ARG A 539 31.64 19.06 18.88
CA ARG A 539 31.44 20.20 17.97
C ARG A 539 31.68 19.83 16.51
N ASP A 540 32.76 19.10 16.22
CA ASP A 540 33.11 18.65 14.87
C ASP A 540 32.09 17.63 14.34
N PHE A 541 31.53 16.78 15.20
CA PHE A 541 30.40 15.90 14.87
C PHE A 541 29.13 16.69 14.59
N LEU A 542 28.67 17.55 15.51
CA LEU A 542 27.47 18.36 15.35
C LEU A 542 27.56 19.28 14.14
N GLY A 543 28.73 19.85 13.86
CA GLY A 543 28.95 20.68 12.66
C GLY A 543 28.74 19.93 11.34
N ARG A 544 29.01 18.62 11.31
CA ARG A 544 28.70 17.76 10.15
C ARG A 544 27.26 17.26 10.17
N TYR A 545 26.75 16.89 11.35
CA TYR A 545 25.44 16.27 11.53
C TYR A 545 24.29 17.28 11.48
N GLN A 546 24.55 18.58 11.68
CA GLN A 546 23.52 19.63 11.64
C GLN A 546 22.66 19.63 10.37
N LYS A 547 23.24 19.19 9.24
CA LYS A 547 22.52 19.08 7.96
C LYS A 547 21.50 17.95 7.92
N PHE A 548 21.49 17.07 8.90
CA PHE A 548 20.52 15.99 9.04
C PHE A 548 19.38 16.37 9.99
N PHE A 549 19.55 17.40 10.81
CA PHE A 549 18.46 17.90 11.67
C PHE A 549 17.38 18.55 10.82
N TRP A 550 16.13 18.20 11.09
CA TRP A 550 14.96 18.76 10.42
C TRP A 550 13.84 19.09 11.41
N TRP A 551 13.93 18.63 12.66
CA TRP A 551 12.86 18.79 13.62
C TRP A 551 13.14 19.95 14.58
N ASP A 552 12.44 21.04 14.33
CA ASP A 552 12.44 22.27 15.12
C ASP A 552 11.03 22.67 15.57
N GLU A 553 10.90 23.89 16.10
CA GLU A 553 9.63 24.44 16.58
C GLU A 553 8.61 24.69 15.45
N GLU A 554 9.08 25.06 14.26
CA GLU A 554 8.22 25.28 13.08
C GLU A 554 7.64 23.95 12.58
N VAL A 555 8.46 22.90 12.50
CA VAL A 555 7.99 21.55 12.20
C VAL A 555 7.02 21.03 13.26
N THR A 556 7.30 21.28 14.54
CA THR A 556 6.41 20.91 15.66
C THR A 556 5.04 21.58 15.48
N ALA A 557 5.02 22.89 15.23
CA ALA A 557 3.79 23.65 15.02
C ALA A 557 2.99 23.18 13.79
N HIS A 558 3.67 22.80 12.70
CA HIS A 558 3.04 22.36 11.45
C HIS A 558 2.48 20.92 11.52
N THR A 559 3.23 20.00 12.14
CA THR A 559 2.92 18.56 12.10
C THR A 559 2.08 18.10 13.30
N GLY A 560 2.16 18.84 14.40
CA GLY A 560 1.67 18.41 15.71
C GLY A 560 2.53 17.31 16.34
N LEU A 561 3.77 17.14 15.89
CA LEU A 561 4.79 16.39 16.62
C LEU A 561 5.03 17.07 17.99
N PRO A 562 5.48 16.32 19.01
CA PRO A 562 5.55 16.84 20.37
C PRO A 562 6.73 17.81 20.56
N ALA A 563 6.50 18.90 21.30
CA ALA A 563 7.47 19.97 21.54
C ALA A 563 8.65 19.57 22.43
N ASP A 564 8.45 18.57 23.30
CA ASP A 564 9.52 17.93 24.07
C ASP A 564 10.35 16.94 23.23
N ARG A 565 9.95 16.72 21.96
CA ARG A 565 10.59 15.87 20.96
C ARG A 565 10.56 14.37 21.30
N ARG A 566 9.74 13.96 22.27
CA ARG A 566 9.65 12.57 22.69
C ARG A 566 8.58 11.83 21.90
N VAL A 567 8.96 10.78 21.21
CA VAL A 567 8.04 9.97 20.40
C VAL A 567 8.14 8.51 20.75
N TRP A 568 7.03 7.80 20.57
CA TRP A 568 7.04 6.35 20.47
C TRP A 568 7.64 5.97 19.12
N ALA A 569 8.78 5.29 19.13
CA ALA A 569 9.43 4.68 17.99
C ALA A 569 9.19 3.16 17.97
N TYR A 570 9.15 2.59 16.78
CA TYR A 570 8.81 1.18 16.57
C TYR A 570 9.76 0.55 15.58
N HIS A 571 10.01 -0.76 15.70
CA HIS A 571 10.62 -1.50 14.60
C HIS A 571 9.69 -1.40 13.38
N PRO A 572 10.09 -0.72 12.30
CA PRO A 572 9.14 -0.25 11.30
C PRO A 572 8.60 -1.38 10.42
N ILE A 573 9.43 -2.37 10.09
CA ILE A 573 9.01 -3.60 9.41
C ILE A 573 7.96 -4.36 10.25
N MET A 574 8.21 -4.54 11.56
CA MET A 574 7.29 -5.25 12.44
C MET A 574 5.96 -4.51 12.57
N LEU A 575 5.97 -3.20 12.81
CA LEU A 575 4.75 -2.41 12.97
C LEU A 575 3.85 -2.54 11.73
N LEU A 576 4.40 -2.35 10.52
CA LEU A 576 3.65 -2.50 9.27
C LEU A 576 3.08 -3.91 9.10
N VAL A 577 3.88 -4.96 9.36
CA VAL A 577 3.44 -6.35 9.28
C VAL A 577 2.30 -6.64 10.26
N ARG A 578 2.40 -6.15 11.51
CA ARG A 578 1.36 -6.37 12.53
C ARG A 578 0.06 -5.64 12.18
N MET A 579 0.14 -4.40 11.71
CA MET A 579 -1.04 -3.66 11.23
C MET A 579 -1.67 -4.35 10.02
N ALA A 580 -0.87 -4.80 9.05
CA ALA A 580 -1.39 -5.51 7.88
C ALA A 580 -2.05 -6.85 8.24
N LYS A 581 -1.49 -7.59 9.20
CA LYS A 581 -2.08 -8.82 9.73
C LYS A 581 -3.39 -8.57 10.47
N LEU A 582 -3.44 -7.50 11.26
CA LEU A 582 -4.64 -7.11 11.99
C LEU A 582 -5.76 -6.71 11.02
N GLU A 583 -5.43 -5.96 9.98
CA GLU A 583 -6.34 -5.63 8.89
C GLU A 583 -6.88 -6.84 8.17
N ALA A 584 -6.01 -7.78 7.78
CA ALA A 584 -6.43 -9.00 7.14
C ALA A 584 -7.36 -9.82 8.05
N ARG A 585 -7.03 -9.97 9.33
CA ARG A 585 -7.93 -10.66 10.28
C ARG A 585 -9.31 -10.01 10.33
N LYS A 586 -9.39 -8.69 10.34
CA LYS A 586 -10.66 -7.96 10.37
C LYS A 586 -11.40 -7.98 9.04
N ALA A 587 -10.69 -8.00 7.91
CA ALA A 587 -11.27 -8.10 6.58
C ALA A 587 -11.91 -9.45 6.29
N PHE A 588 -11.41 -10.49 6.97
CA PHE A 588 -11.81 -11.87 6.82
C PHE A 588 -12.46 -12.42 8.11
N ASP A 589 -12.98 -11.55 8.97
CA ASP A 589 -13.77 -11.96 10.13
C ASP A 589 -15.20 -12.30 9.67
N PRO A 590 -15.67 -13.56 9.84
CA PRO A 590 -17.02 -13.95 9.44
C PRO A 590 -18.11 -13.13 10.14
N GLY A 591 -17.85 -12.62 11.35
CA GLY A 591 -18.79 -11.78 12.09
C GLY A 591 -18.99 -10.38 11.48
N ASP A 592 -18.01 -9.89 10.73
CA ASP A 592 -18.06 -8.57 10.08
C ASP A 592 -18.64 -8.63 8.66
N ALA A 593 -18.60 -9.78 7.99
CA ALA A 593 -18.92 -9.94 6.57
C ALA A 593 -20.43 -9.91 6.23
N GLY A 594 -21.29 -9.58 7.20
CA GLY A 594 -22.75 -9.63 7.07
C GLY A 594 -23.32 -11.06 7.03
N PRO A 595 -24.66 -11.21 7.05
CA PRO A 595 -25.28 -12.53 7.05
C PRO A 595 -25.07 -13.23 5.69
N VAL A 596 -24.48 -14.42 5.74
CA VAL A 596 -24.41 -15.35 4.61
C VAL A 596 -25.46 -16.45 4.84
N GLU A 597 -26.45 -16.58 3.95
CA GLU A 597 -27.54 -17.57 4.07
C GLU A 597 -27.11 -19.02 3.77
N GLY A 598 -25.83 -19.34 3.95
CA GLY A 598 -25.25 -20.64 3.65
C GLY A 598 -24.90 -20.86 2.18
N VAL A 599 -24.73 -22.14 1.83
CA VAL A 599 -24.15 -22.61 0.56
C VAL A 599 -25.17 -23.48 -0.16
N ALA A 600 -25.27 -23.33 -1.48
CA ALA A 600 -26.17 -24.16 -2.29
C ALA A 600 -25.67 -25.62 -2.45
N ASP A 601 -26.60 -26.57 -2.56
CA ASP A 601 -26.28 -27.90 -3.09
C ASP A 601 -25.80 -27.77 -4.54
N LEU A 602 -24.54 -28.11 -4.79
CA LEU A 602 -23.89 -27.84 -6.08
C LEU A 602 -24.48 -28.66 -7.23
N ASP A 603 -25.01 -29.86 -7.00
CA ASP A 603 -25.55 -30.70 -8.07
C ASP A 603 -26.97 -30.28 -8.45
N ALA A 604 -27.77 -29.87 -7.47
CA ALA A 604 -29.04 -29.20 -7.73
C ALA A 604 -28.81 -27.84 -8.43
N ALA A 605 -27.92 -27.01 -7.88
CA ALA A 605 -27.64 -25.68 -8.41
C ALA A 605 -27.13 -25.69 -9.84
N ARG A 606 -26.23 -26.62 -10.21
CA ARG A 606 -25.76 -26.71 -11.61
C ARG A 606 -26.86 -27.07 -12.59
N ARG A 607 -27.81 -27.92 -12.20
CA ARG A 607 -28.97 -28.27 -13.05
C ARG A 607 -29.88 -27.07 -13.25
N GLU A 608 -30.14 -26.32 -12.18
CA GLU A 608 -30.91 -25.09 -12.23
C GLU A 608 -30.23 -24.00 -13.08
N ASP A 609 -28.94 -23.77 -12.85
CA ASP A 609 -28.17 -22.77 -13.59
C ASP A 609 -28.07 -23.11 -15.08
N ALA A 610 -27.89 -24.39 -15.42
CA ALA A 610 -27.90 -24.83 -16.82
C ALA A 610 -29.26 -24.61 -17.50
N ALA A 611 -30.38 -24.80 -16.78
CA ALA A 611 -31.71 -24.53 -17.30
C ALA A 611 -31.94 -23.03 -17.52
N LEU A 612 -31.53 -22.19 -16.57
CA LEU A 612 -31.61 -20.72 -16.69
C LEU A 612 -30.74 -20.17 -17.83
N GLU A 613 -29.55 -20.72 -18.02
CA GLU A 613 -28.66 -20.36 -19.14
C GLU A 613 -29.27 -20.77 -20.49
N ALA A 614 -29.91 -21.94 -20.57
CA ALA A 614 -30.61 -22.38 -21.79
C ALA A 614 -31.80 -21.47 -22.14
N GLU A 615 -32.65 -21.10 -21.17
CA GLU A 615 -33.77 -20.18 -21.40
C GLU A 615 -33.30 -18.78 -21.86
N GLN A 616 -32.17 -18.29 -21.33
CA GLN A 616 -31.59 -17.01 -21.75
C GLN A 616 -30.88 -17.09 -23.11
N GLY A 617 -30.37 -18.27 -23.48
CA GLY A 617 -29.77 -18.58 -24.77
C GLY A 617 -30.81 -18.77 -25.87
N GLU A 618 -31.98 -19.36 -25.59
CA GLU A 618 -33.06 -19.53 -26.58
C GLU A 618 -33.72 -18.20 -26.96
N ALA A 619 -33.64 -17.17 -26.12
CA ALA A 619 -34.02 -15.80 -26.46
C ALA A 619 -33.02 -15.09 -27.42
N GLY A 620 -31.87 -15.72 -27.74
CA GLY A 620 -30.85 -15.21 -28.65
C GLY A 620 -30.40 -16.30 -29.62
N GLY A 621 -31.07 -16.37 -30.78
CA GLY A 621 -30.91 -17.40 -31.83
C GLY A 621 -29.57 -18.14 -31.93
N HIS A 622 -29.68 -19.47 -31.89
CA HIS A 622 -28.74 -20.50 -32.37
C HIS A 622 -27.22 -20.21 -32.26
N GLY A 623 -26.64 -20.53 -31.09
CA GLY A 623 -25.20 -20.71 -30.93
C GLY A 623 -24.80 -22.18 -31.11
N GLY A 624 -24.03 -22.47 -32.15
CA GLY A 624 -23.45 -23.79 -32.39
C GLY A 624 -22.42 -24.17 -31.32
N GLU A 625 -22.43 -25.44 -30.94
CA GLU A 625 -21.43 -26.08 -30.08
C GLU A 625 -20.01 -25.86 -30.63
N ILE A 626 -19.14 -25.23 -29.83
CA ILE A 626 -17.70 -25.43 -30.01
C ILE A 626 -17.33 -26.67 -29.20
N GLN A 627 -17.31 -27.82 -29.89
CA GLN A 627 -16.65 -29.01 -29.39
C GLN A 627 -15.17 -28.71 -29.13
N VAL A 628 -14.76 -28.85 -27.88
CA VAL A 628 -13.34 -28.91 -27.51
C VAL A 628 -12.81 -30.24 -28.05
N LYS A 629 -12.07 -30.20 -29.16
CA LYS A 629 -11.19 -31.31 -29.53
C LYS A 629 -10.00 -31.31 -28.57
N GLY A 630 -9.88 -32.40 -27.83
CA GLY A 630 -8.85 -32.57 -26.81
C GLY A 630 -7.44 -32.49 -27.36
N PHE A 631 -6.56 -31.93 -26.53
CA PHE A 631 -5.16 -32.30 -26.35
C PHE A 631 -4.77 -31.96 -24.92
#